data_AF-K1SRG1-F1
#
_entry.id   AF-K1SRG1-F1
#
_cell.length_a   1.000
_cell.length_b   1.000
_cell.length_c   1.000
_cell.angle_alpha   90.00
_cell.angle_beta   90.00
_cell.angle_gamma   90.00
#
_symmetry.space_group_name_H-M   'P 1'
#
loop_
_entity.id
_entity.type
_entity.pdbx_description
1 polymer ?
#
loop_
_entity_poly.entity_id
_entity_poly.type
_entity_poly.pdbx_seq_one_letter_code
_entity_poly.pdbx_strand_id
1 'polypeptide(L)'
;MPEKHIGKVVQVMGPVLDIRFADGELPELLNAIELQNNGKPLIVEVAQHIGDNVVRCIAMAATDGLVRGAEAVDTGGPIKVPVGDAC
;
A
#
# COMPACT_ATOMS: atom_id res chain seq x y z
N MET A 1 -7.41 8.64 16.77
CA MET A 1 -6.48 7.76 16.02
C MET A 1 -7.08 7.66 14.63
N PRO A 2 -6.38 7.99 13.54
CA PRO A 2 -6.97 7.81 12.22
C PRO A 2 -7.38 6.35 12.09
N GLU A 3 -8.59 6.09 11.63
CA GLU A 3 -9.08 4.74 11.36
C GLU A 3 -8.09 4.07 10.39
N LYS A 4 -7.58 2.90 10.78
CA LYS A 4 -6.66 2.13 9.93
C LYS A 4 -7.50 1.33 8.95
N HIS A 5 -7.55 1.79 7.70
CA HIS A 5 -8.12 1.01 6.61
C HIS A 5 -7.18 -0.17 6.29
N ILE A 6 -7.70 -1.39 6.38
CA ILE A 6 -6.92 -2.62 6.17
C ILE A 6 -7.39 -3.28 4.88
N GLY A 7 -6.48 -3.31 3.91
CA GLY A 7 -6.64 -4.02 2.66
C GLY A 7 -5.95 -5.39 2.65
N LYS A 8 -6.23 -6.16 1.59
CA LYS A 8 -5.57 -7.43 1.30
C LYS A 8 -5.01 -7.44 -0.10
N VAL A 9 -3.77 -7.91 -0.24
CA VAL A 9 -3.13 -8.09 -1.55
C VAL A 9 -3.87 -9.15 -2.35
N VAL A 10 -4.44 -8.80 -3.50
CA VAL A 10 -5.14 -9.74 -4.39
C VAL A 10 -4.26 -10.21 -5.54
N GLN A 11 -3.34 -9.36 -6.00
CA GLN A 11 -2.46 -9.67 -7.12
C GLN A 11 -1.08 -9.01 -6.96
N VAL A 12 -0.05 -9.70 -7.44
CA VAL A 12 1.34 -9.21 -7.47
C VAL A 12 1.88 -9.46 -8.89
N MET A 13 2.32 -8.40 -9.56
CA MET A 13 2.85 -8.38 -10.92
C MET A 13 4.17 -7.59 -10.94
N GLY A 14 5.26 -8.24 -10.55
CA GLY A 14 6.54 -7.55 -10.37
C GLY A 14 6.38 -6.40 -9.37
N PRO A 15 6.71 -5.14 -9.74
CA PRO A 15 6.56 -3.99 -8.84
C PRO A 15 5.12 -3.50 -8.68
N VAL A 16 4.16 -4.04 -9.44
CA VAL A 16 2.75 -3.62 -9.41
C VAL A 16 1.95 -4.56 -8.51
N LEU A 17 1.22 -4.01 -7.56
CA LEU A 17 0.34 -4.77 -6.67
C LEU A 17 -1.09 -4.29 -6.83
N ASP A 18 -2.04 -5.21 -6.79
CA ASP A 18 -3.45 -4.86 -6.64
C ASP A 18 -3.88 -5.22 -5.21
N ILE A 19 -4.45 -4.26 -4.49
CA ILE A 19 -4.86 -4.38 -3.08
C ILE A 19 -6.34 -4.05 -2.98
N ARG A 20 -7.11 -4.94 -2.37
CA ARG A 20 -8.54 -4.75 -2.13
C ARG A 20 -8.77 -4.22 -0.72
N PHE A 21 -9.55 -3.15 -0.60
CA PHE A 21 -10.02 -2.59 0.65
C PHE A 21 -11.53 -2.89 0.86
N ALA A 22 -12.02 -2.64 2.07
CA ALA A 22 -13.45 -2.72 2.35
C ALA A 22 -14.21 -1.54 1.71
N ASP A 23 -15.54 -1.68 1.59
CA ASP A 23 -16.40 -0.61 1.09
C ASP A 23 -16.25 0.65 1.95
N GLY A 24 -16.00 1.79 1.31
CA GLY A 24 -15.82 3.08 1.99
C GLY A 24 -14.42 3.30 2.58
N GLU A 25 -13.54 2.31 2.53
CA GLU A 25 -12.16 2.38 3.05
C GLU A 25 -11.12 2.52 1.93
N LEU A 26 -11.55 2.91 0.73
CA LEU A 26 -10.67 3.01 -0.44
C LEU A 26 -9.68 4.18 -0.28
N PRO A 27 -8.36 3.93 -0.27
CA PRO A 27 -7.38 5.00 -0.11
C PRO A 27 -7.34 5.95 -1.31
N GLU A 28 -6.95 7.20 -1.08
CA GLU A 28 -6.79 8.18 -2.17
C GLU A 28 -5.59 7.86 -3.07
N LEU A 29 -5.54 8.49 -4.25
CA LEU A 29 -4.36 8.43 -5.10
C LEU A 29 -3.15 9.00 -4.36
N LEU A 30 -1.98 8.43 -4.64
CA LEU A 30 -0.70 8.76 -4.02
C LEU A 30 -0.60 8.40 -2.52
N ASN A 31 -1.62 7.80 -1.91
CA ASN A 31 -1.50 7.33 -0.54
C ASN A 31 -0.45 6.22 -0.43
N ALA A 32 0.32 6.27 0.65
CA ALA A 32 1.22 5.21 1.03
C ALA A 32 0.45 4.12 1.79
N ILE A 33 0.70 2.88 1.39
CA ILE A 33 0.20 1.68 2.04
C ILE A 33 1.41 0.88 2.53
N GLU A 34 1.37 0.49 3.80
CA GLU A 34 2.40 -0.29 4.45
C GLU A 34 1.99 -1.76 4.52
N LEU A 35 2.90 -2.65 4.14
CA LEU A 35 2.71 -4.10 4.24
C LEU A 35 3.99 -4.79 4.72
N GLN A 36 3.83 -6.00 5.25
CA GLN A 36 4.95 -6.83 5.69
C GLN A 36 5.33 -7.83 4.60
N ASN A 37 6.59 -7.80 4.16
CA ASN A 37 7.16 -8.80 3.25
C ASN A 37 8.34 -9.50 3.93
N ASN A 38 8.18 -10.78 4.28
CA ASN A 38 9.22 -11.59 4.94
C ASN A 38 9.83 -10.93 6.20
N GLY A 39 8.99 -10.28 7.00
CA GLY A 39 9.42 -9.58 8.23
C GLY A 39 10.10 -8.23 8.00
N LYS A 40 10.06 -7.69 6.77
CA LYS A 40 10.52 -6.34 6.44
C LYS A 40 9.34 -5.47 6.03
N PRO A 41 9.32 -4.18 6.42
CA PRO A 41 8.33 -3.24 5.92
C PRO A 41 8.55 -3.03 4.42
N LEU A 42 7.46 -3.09 3.66
CA LEU A 42 7.38 -2.74 2.26
C LEU A 42 6.36 -1.62 2.13
N ILE A 43 6.78 -0.49 1.55
CA ILE A 43 5.89 0.62 1.23
C ILE A 43 5.49 0.51 -0.24
N VAL A 44 4.20 0.68 -0.49
CA VAL A 44 3.64 0.81 -1.83
C VAL A 44 2.81 2.08 -1.91
N GLU A 45 2.72 2.68 -3.09
CA GLU A 45 1.95 3.91 -3.32
C GLU A 45 0.78 3.63 -4.26
N VAL A 46 -0.40 4.19 -3.96
CA VAL A 46 -1.58 4.07 -4.81
C VAL A 46 -1.41 4.87 -6.10
N ALA A 47 -1.39 4.16 -7.23
CA ALA A 47 -1.24 4.77 -8.55
C ALA A 47 -2.58 4.98 -9.27
N GLN A 48 -3.55 4.08 -9.06
CA GLN A 48 -4.87 4.17 -9.70
C GLN A 48 -5.92 3.35 -8.94
N HIS A 49 -7.19 3.73 -9.07
CA HIS A 49 -8.33 2.90 -8.68
C HIS A 49 -8.80 2.09 -9.90
N ILE A 50 -8.92 0.78 -9.76
CA ILE A 50 -9.26 -0.12 -10.88
C ILE A 50 -10.68 -0.70 -10.79
N GLY A 51 -11.45 -0.35 -9.75
CA GLY A 51 -12.81 -0.86 -9.49
C GLY A 51 -12.83 -1.99 -8.46
N ASP A 52 -14.03 -2.45 -8.08
CA ASP A 52 -14.25 -3.52 -7.09
C ASP A 52 -13.52 -3.34 -5.74
N ASN A 53 -13.42 -2.09 -5.29
CA ASN A 53 -12.64 -1.65 -4.14
C ASN A 53 -11.16 -2.04 -4.20
N VAL A 54 -10.63 -2.17 -5.42
CA VAL A 54 -9.23 -2.50 -5.66
C VAL A 54 -8.48 -1.25 -6.12
N VAL A 55 -7.36 -1.02 -5.45
CA VAL A 55 -6.38 -0.02 -5.85
C VAL A 55 -5.15 -0.72 -6.41
N ARG A 56 -4.60 -0.17 -7.48
CA ARG A 56 -3.32 -0.61 -8.03
C ARG A 56 -2.22 0.28 -7.51
N CYS A 57 -1.22 -0.35 -6.93
CA CYS A 57 -0.12 0.27 -6.23
C CYS A 57 1.22 -0.07 -6.89
N ILE A 58 2.20 0.81 -6.69
CA ILE A 58 3.59 0.62 -7.14
C ILE A 58 4.46 0.44 -5.90
N ALA A 59 5.28 -0.60 -5.90
CA ALA A 59 6.19 -0.89 -4.81
C ALA A 59 7.43 0.00 -4.81
N MET A 60 7.83 0.47 -3.63
CA MET A 60 9.07 1.24 -3.43
C MET A 60 10.30 0.34 -3.20
N ALA A 61 10.08 -0.97 -3.05
CA ALA A 61 11.14 -1.97 -2.89
C ALA A 61 10.72 -3.31 -3.51
N ALA A 62 11.63 -4.29 -3.49
CA ALA A 62 11.42 -5.61 -4.08
C ALA A 62 10.18 -6.32 -3.47
N THR A 63 9.36 -6.88 -4.36
CA THR A 63 8.15 -7.63 -4.03
C THR A 63 8.38 -9.14 -4.01
N ASP A 64 9.63 -9.59 -4.17
CA ASP A 64 10.00 -11.00 -4.11
C ASP A 64 9.54 -11.64 -2.79
N GLY A 65 8.87 -12.79 -2.92
CA GLY A 65 8.30 -13.53 -1.79
C GLY A 65 7.02 -12.95 -1.22
N LEU A 66 6.48 -11.84 -1.75
CA LEU A 66 5.18 -11.34 -1.32
C LEU A 66 4.07 -12.29 -1.76
N VAL A 67 3.19 -12.62 -0.82
CA VAL A 67 2.07 -13.56 -1.04
C VAL A 67 0.74 -12.83 -1.10
N ARG A 68 -0.19 -13.39 -1.88
CA ARG A 68 -1.59 -12.93 -1.89
C ARG A 68 -2.21 -13.15 -0.50
N GLY A 69 -3.13 -12.28 -0.14
CA GLY A 69 -3.78 -12.25 1.17
C GLY A 69 -2.96 -11.54 2.25
N ALA A 70 -1.74 -11.08 1.96
CA ALA A 70 -0.98 -10.23 2.88
C ALA A 70 -1.80 -8.98 3.24
N GLU A 71 -1.75 -8.62 4.52
CA GLU A 71 -2.40 -7.42 5.05
C GLU A 71 -1.65 -6.18 4.58
N ALA A 72 -2.41 -5.16 4.21
CA ALA A 72 -1.90 -3.89 3.72
C ALA A 72 -2.63 -2.76 4.44
N VAL A 73 -1.90 -1.87 5.09
CA VAL A 73 -2.44 -0.83 5.97
C VAL A 73 -2.29 0.53 5.30
N ASP A 74 -3.40 1.21 5.05
CA ASP A 74 -3.36 2.60 4.59
C ASP A 74 -2.77 3.50 5.68
N THR A 75 -1.81 4.34 5.31
CA THR A 75 -1.22 5.34 6.20
C THR A 75 -2.06 6.62 6.28
N GLY A 76 -3.06 6.77 5.42
CA GLY A 76 -3.98 7.90 5.35
C GLY A 76 -3.41 9.14 4.66
N GLY A 77 -2.27 9.02 3.98
CA GLY A 77 -1.67 10.10 3.21
C GLY A 77 -0.49 9.62 2.36
N PRO A 78 0.15 10.52 1.60
CA PRO A 78 1.27 10.17 0.74
C PRO A 78 2.53 9.82 1.53
N ILE A 79 3.52 9.25 0.84
CA ILE A 79 4.84 8.94 1.41
C ILE A 79 5.45 10.23 1.99
N LYS A 80 5.85 10.18 3.26
CA LYS A 80 6.47 11.30 3.97
C LYS A 80 7.97 11.07 4.13
N VAL A 81 8.73 12.11 3.86
CA VAL A 81 10.18 12.13 4.06
C VAL A 81 10.55 13.24 5.04
N PRO A 82 11.52 13.02 5.95
CA PRO A 82 12.00 14.08 6.83
C PRO A 82 12.74 15.15 6.04
N VAL A 83 12.60 16.41 6.46
CA VAL A 83 13.27 17.57 5.87
C VAL A 83 13.75 18.52 6.96
N GLY A 84 14.76 19.35 6.66
CA GLY A 84 15.33 20.35 7.57
C GLY A 84 16.81 20.12 7.85
N ASP A 85 17.46 21.07 8.54
CA ASP A 85 18.92 21.14 8.72
C ASP A 85 19.54 19.99 9.56
N ALA A 86 18.71 19.15 10.18
CA ALA A 86 19.11 18.04 11.04
C ALA A 86 18.97 16.64 10.38
N CYS A 87 18.75 16.58 9.06
CA CYS A 87 18.74 15.33 8.28
C CYS A 87 20.15 14.93 7.82
#